data_AF-A0A1H0WUU1-F1
#
_entry.id   AF-A0A1H0WUU1-F1
#
_cell.length_a   1.000
_cell.length_b   1.000
_cell.length_c   1.000
_cell.angle_alpha   90.00
_cell.angle_beta   90.00
_cell.angle_gamma   90.00
#
_symmetry.space_group_name_H-M   'P 1'
#
loop_
_entity.id
_entity.type
_entity.pdbx_description
1 polymer ?
#
loop_
_entity_poly.entity_id
_entity_poly.type
_entity_poly.pdbx_seq_one_letter_code
_entity_poly.pdbx_strand_id
1 'polypeptide(L)'
;MTNILAVPQEALRAELLRKLAPKYATRLFQLRDIPNVMRLRLGRTVASALMERWFNGALFRLPPEMKEGRASQYRLSQLAGVHLDETTVTMAWALRFARVRSALARLQAHWATPAGVGMLIVAYRQPI
;
A
#
# COMPACT_ATOMS: atom_id res chain seq x y z
N MET A 1 9.57 68.27 19.61
CA MET A 1 9.95 67.25 18.62
C MET A 1 9.64 65.88 19.21
N THR A 2 9.06 65.01 18.41
CA THR A 2 8.15 63.92 18.77
C THR A 2 8.83 62.80 19.55
N ASN A 3 8.28 62.43 20.71
CA ASN A 3 8.70 61.27 21.49
C ASN A 3 8.15 60.01 20.79
N ILE A 4 8.96 59.40 19.91
CA ILE A 4 8.61 58.13 19.26
C ILE A 4 8.71 57.06 20.34
N LEU A 5 7.55 56.68 20.88
CA LEU A 5 7.39 55.62 21.87
C LEU A 5 8.19 54.38 21.42
N ALA A 6 9.23 54.04 22.17
CA ALA A 6 9.97 52.80 21.99
C ALA A 6 9.06 51.64 22.40
N VAL A 7 8.21 51.21 21.47
CA VAL A 7 7.39 50.01 21.67
C VAL A 7 8.35 48.84 21.81
N PRO A 8 8.30 48.07 22.91
CA PRO A 8 9.12 46.89 23.08
C PRO A 8 8.84 45.93 21.92
N GLN A 9 9.79 45.82 21.00
CA GLN A 9 9.60 45.17 19.70
C GLN A 9 9.29 43.67 19.87
N GLU A 10 9.75 43.08 20.97
CA GLU A 10 9.45 41.72 21.40
C GLU A 10 7.98 41.54 21.81
N ALA A 11 7.43 42.46 22.59
CA ALA A 11 6.02 42.42 23.00
C ALA A 11 5.08 42.59 21.79
N LEU A 12 5.45 43.47 20.86
CA LEU A 12 4.71 43.65 19.60
C LEU A 12 4.77 42.38 18.73
N ARG A 13 5.96 41.76 18.61
CA ARG A 13 6.11 40.49 17.87
C ARG A 13 5.29 39.36 18.48
N ALA A 14 5.30 39.20 19.80
CA ALA A 14 4.53 38.16 20.48
C ALA A 14 3.02 38.33 20.26
N GLU A 15 2.53 39.57 20.36
CA GLU A 15 1.11 39.89 20.16
C GLU A 15 0.68 39.70 18.69
N LEU A 16 1.55 40.04 17.74
CA LEU A 16 1.32 39.76 16.31
C LEU A 16 1.28 38.27 16.02
N LEU A 17 2.22 37.48 16.56
CA LEU A 17 2.22 36.02 16.42
C LEU A 17 0.96 35.38 17.01
N ARG A 18 0.47 35.91 18.14
CA ARG A 18 -0.78 35.47 18.77
C ARG A 18 -2.01 35.78 17.91
N LYS A 19 -2.07 36.97 17.30
CA LYS A 19 -3.17 37.39 16.42
C LYS A 19 -3.14 36.71 15.05
N LEU A 20 -1.95 36.41 14.54
CA LEU A 20 -1.73 35.72 13.27
C LEU A 20 -1.76 34.19 13.39
N ALA A 21 -1.86 33.66 14.62
CA ALA A 21 -1.96 32.24 14.86
C ALA A 21 -3.21 31.69 14.14
N PRO A 22 -3.07 30.68 13.27
CA PRO A 22 -4.20 30.15 12.52
C PRO A 22 -5.24 29.59 13.47
N LYS A 23 -6.50 29.99 13.25
CA LYS A 23 -7.67 29.61 14.08
C LYS A 23 -7.89 28.09 14.15
N TYR A 24 -7.35 27.36 13.18
CA TYR A 24 -7.32 25.91 13.14
C TYR A 24 -5.95 25.44 12.66
N ALA A 25 -5.19 24.77 13.53
CA ALA A 25 -4.00 24.03 13.12
C ALA A 25 -4.45 22.67 12.57
N THR A 26 -4.83 22.62 11.29
CA THR A 26 -5.09 21.33 10.64
C THR A 26 -3.75 20.63 10.45
N ARG A 27 -3.54 19.52 11.18
CA ARG A 27 -2.36 18.68 10.97
C ARG A 27 -2.28 18.30 9.50
N LEU A 28 -1.12 18.50 8.88
CA LEU A 28 -0.86 18.08 7.51
C LEU A 28 -1.06 16.57 7.40
N PHE A 29 -1.94 16.17 6.49
CA PHE A 29 -2.18 14.77 6.17
C PHE A 29 -0.91 14.12 5.63
N GLN A 30 -0.46 13.05 6.29
CA GLN A 30 0.75 12.33 5.92
C GLN A 30 0.42 11.06 5.14
N LEU A 31 1.38 10.56 4.37
CA LEU A 31 1.26 9.30 3.65
C LEU A 31 0.90 8.13 4.61
N ARG A 32 1.43 8.17 5.84
CA ARG A 32 1.12 7.20 6.91
C ARG A 32 -0.31 7.29 7.47
N ASP A 33 -1.04 8.37 7.19
CA ASP A 33 -2.42 8.54 7.64
C ASP A 33 -3.43 7.85 6.68
N ILE A 34 -3.00 7.50 5.44
CA ILE A 34 -3.85 6.88 4.42
C ILE A 34 -4.51 5.58 4.89
N PRO A 35 -3.80 4.59 5.46
CA PRO A 35 -4.42 3.34 5.86
C PRO A 35 -5.54 3.54 6.88
N ASN A 36 -5.37 4.50 7.80
CA ASN A 36 -6.36 4.80 8.83
C ASN A 36 -7.62 5.42 8.21
N VAL A 37 -7.46 6.38 7.28
CA VAL A 37 -8.60 6.96 6.55
C VAL A 37 -9.33 5.91 5.73
N MET A 38 -8.60 5.05 5.01
CA MET A 38 -9.19 3.96 4.23
C MET A 38 -10.05 3.05 5.10
N ARG A 39 -9.59 2.70 6.30
CA ARG A 39 -10.33 1.85 7.24
C ARG A 39 -11.54 2.58 7.83
N LEU A 40 -11.31 3.72 8.47
CA LEU A 40 -12.31 4.38 9.32
C LEU A 40 -13.32 5.23 8.56
N ARG A 41 -12.95 5.76 7.40
CA ARG A 41 -13.80 6.69 6.63
C ARG A 41 -14.36 6.08 5.34
N LEU A 42 -13.63 5.14 4.73
CA LEU A 42 -14.00 4.57 3.43
C LEU A 42 -14.42 3.09 3.49
N GLY A 43 -14.27 2.43 4.65
CA GLY A 43 -14.56 1.01 4.82
C GLY A 43 -13.67 0.07 3.99
N ARG A 44 -12.52 0.55 3.50
CA ARG A 44 -11.58 -0.19 2.65
C ARG A 44 -10.56 -0.96 3.49
N THR A 45 -11.04 -1.92 4.27
CA THR A 45 -10.22 -2.65 5.27
C THR A 45 -9.05 -3.44 4.67
N VAL A 46 -9.28 -4.20 3.59
CA VAL A 46 -8.22 -5.00 2.94
C VAL A 46 -7.14 -4.12 2.32
N ALA A 47 -7.53 -3.05 1.63
CA ALA A 47 -6.56 -2.15 1.01
C ALA A 47 -5.78 -1.33 2.05
N SER A 48 -6.41 -0.99 3.19
CA SER A 48 -5.75 -0.43 4.37
C SER A 48 -4.69 -1.38 4.92
N ALA A 49 -5.02 -2.66 5.12
CA ALA A 49 -4.09 -3.67 5.61
C ALA A 49 -2.90 -3.89 4.67
N LEU A 50 -3.13 -3.89 3.35
CA LEU A 50 -2.05 -3.95 2.35
C LEU A 50 -1.08 -2.78 2.46
N MET A 51 -1.60 -1.55 2.59
CA MET A 51 -0.76 -0.37 2.73
C MET A 51 -0.01 -0.36 4.07
N GLU A 52 -0.65 -0.74 5.18
CA GLU A 52 0.04 -0.90 6.47
C GLU A 52 1.16 -1.94 6.39
N ARG A 53 0.91 -3.08 5.77
CA ARG A 53 1.94 -4.11 5.55
C ARG A 53 3.06 -3.57 4.65
N TRP A 54 2.76 -2.79 3.63
CA TRP A 54 3.78 -2.17 2.78
C TRP A 54 4.64 -1.16 3.54
N PHE A 55 4.05 -0.33 4.40
CA PHE A 55 4.79 0.65 5.20
C PHE A 55 5.63 0.01 6.31
N ASN A 56 5.13 -1.05 6.93
CA ASN A 56 5.76 -1.69 8.09
C ASN A 56 6.54 -2.96 7.74
N GLY A 57 6.46 -3.41 6.50
CA GLY A 57 7.05 -4.67 6.03
C GLY A 57 8.57 -4.63 5.97
N ALA A 58 9.18 -5.83 5.91
CA ALA A 58 10.62 -5.94 5.76
C ALA A 58 11.10 -5.32 4.45
N LEU A 59 12.20 -4.57 4.54
CA LEU A 59 12.85 -3.99 3.37
C LEU A 59 13.28 -5.09 2.42
N PHE A 60 12.87 -4.98 1.16
CA PHE A 60 13.30 -5.88 0.09
C PHE A 60 13.94 -5.05 -1.02
N ARG A 61 15.25 -5.22 -1.22
CA ARG A 61 15.98 -4.57 -2.31
C ARG A 61 15.85 -5.43 -3.56
N LEU A 62 15.05 -4.99 -4.52
CA LEU A 62 14.96 -5.65 -5.82
C LEU A 62 16.33 -5.64 -6.52
N PRO A 63 16.90 -6.81 -6.85
CA PRO A 63 18.11 -6.90 -7.67
C PRO A 63 17.88 -6.30 -9.07
N PRO A 64 18.91 -5.73 -9.72
CA PRO A 64 18.80 -5.14 -11.06
C PRO A 64 18.15 -6.08 -12.08
N GLU A 65 18.59 -7.33 -12.13
CA GLU A 65 18.08 -8.35 -13.02
C GLU A 65 16.59 -8.69 -12.80
N MET A 66 16.08 -8.50 -11.58
CA MET A 66 14.65 -8.60 -11.28
C MET A 66 13.87 -7.41 -11.82
N LYS A 67 14.43 -6.19 -11.70
CA LYS A 67 13.82 -4.98 -12.29
C LYS A 67 13.77 -5.03 -13.81
N GLU A 68 14.77 -5.66 -14.41
CA GLU A 68 14.93 -5.77 -15.87
C GLU A 68 14.21 -7.01 -16.45
N GLY A 69 13.48 -7.77 -15.62
CA GLY A 69 12.71 -8.94 -16.05
C GLY A 69 13.55 -10.13 -16.52
N ARG A 70 14.86 -10.13 -16.26
CA ARG A 70 15.80 -11.22 -16.63
C ARG A 70 15.97 -12.26 -15.53
N ALA A 71 15.21 -12.13 -14.46
CA ALA A 71 15.31 -12.89 -13.22
C ALA A 71 14.64 -14.27 -13.26
N SER A 72 15.02 -15.14 -14.22
CA SER A 72 14.59 -16.55 -14.20
C SER A 72 15.02 -17.29 -12.93
N GLN A 73 16.04 -16.76 -12.23
CA GLN A 73 16.59 -17.26 -10.97
C GLN A 73 15.91 -16.72 -9.70
N TYR A 74 15.00 -15.73 -9.79
CA TYR A 74 14.30 -15.21 -8.62
C TYR A 74 12.84 -15.63 -8.65
N ARG A 75 12.58 -16.85 -8.20
CA ARG A 75 11.21 -17.38 -8.13
C ARG A 75 10.49 -16.84 -6.91
N LEU A 76 9.18 -16.61 -7.04
CA LEU A 76 8.35 -16.20 -5.90
C LEU A 76 8.38 -17.24 -4.76
N SER A 77 8.52 -18.52 -5.11
CA SER A 77 8.68 -19.63 -4.15
C SER A 77 9.95 -19.56 -3.31
N GLN A 78 10.97 -18.82 -3.77
CA GLN A 78 12.26 -18.69 -3.09
C GLN A 78 12.31 -17.46 -2.17
N LEU A 79 11.29 -16.60 -2.20
CA LEU A 79 11.21 -15.47 -1.27
C LEU A 79 10.92 -15.96 0.15
N ALA A 80 11.67 -15.41 1.10
CA ALA A 80 11.38 -15.63 2.52
C ALA A 80 9.96 -15.14 2.85
N GLY A 81 9.25 -15.87 3.72
CA GLY A 81 7.87 -15.57 4.09
C GLY A 81 7.65 -14.15 4.64
N VAL A 82 8.68 -13.52 5.20
CA VAL A 82 8.64 -12.11 5.63
C VAL A 82 8.31 -11.14 4.49
N HIS A 83 8.60 -11.51 3.25
CA HIS A 83 8.29 -10.73 2.06
C HIS A 83 6.95 -11.13 1.41
N LEU A 84 6.34 -12.24 1.81
CA LEU A 84 5.09 -12.77 1.24
C LEU A 84 3.87 -12.45 2.12
N ASP A 85 2.76 -12.08 1.49
CA ASP A 85 1.47 -11.88 2.16
C ASP A 85 0.50 -12.97 1.77
N GLU A 86 0.13 -13.81 2.74
CA GLU A 86 -0.79 -14.92 2.55
C GLU A 86 -2.12 -14.73 3.30
N THR A 87 -2.26 -13.63 4.06
CA THR A 87 -3.38 -13.47 5.01
C THR A 87 -4.30 -12.30 4.68
N THR A 88 -3.80 -11.26 4.02
CA THR A 88 -4.61 -10.07 3.73
C THR A 88 -5.57 -10.29 2.56
N VAL A 89 -5.08 -10.85 1.46
CA VAL A 89 -5.85 -11.07 0.23
C VAL A 89 -6.20 -12.54 0.10
N THR A 90 -7.33 -12.92 0.67
CA THR A 90 -7.81 -14.31 0.64
C THR A 90 -8.68 -14.58 -0.59
N MET A 91 -8.77 -15.84 -1.00
CA MET A 91 -9.72 -16.26 -2.05
C MET A 91 -11.17 -15.96 -1.66
N ALA A 92 -11.53 -16.12 -0.38
CA ALA A 92 -12.85 -15.77 0.13
C ALA A 92 -13.16 -14.28 -0.10
N TRP A 93 -12.19 -13.38 0.15
CA TRP A 93 -12.34 -11.97 -0.16
C TRP A 93 -12.41 -11.72 -1.68
N ALA A 94 -11.50 -12.32 -2.46
CA ALA A 94 -11.41 -12.11 -3.90
C ALA A 94 -12.70 -12.54 -4.64
N LEU A 95 -13.36 -13.60 -4.18
CA LEU A 95 -14.61 -14.09 -4.76
C LEU A 95 -15.81 -13.16 -4.55
N ARG A 96 -15.69 -12.13 -3.70
CA ARG A 96 -16.71 -11.07 -3.59
C ARG A 96 -16.83 -10.25 -4.88
N PHE A 97 -15.80 -10.23 -5.72
CA PHE A 97 -15.78 -9.49 -6.98
C PHE A 97 -16.23 -10.35 -8.17
N ALA A 98 -17.14 -9.80 -8.99
CA ALA A 98 -17.72 -10.51 -10.13
C ALA A 98 -16.66 -11.00 -11.13
N ARG A 99 -15.66 -10.17 -11.44
CA ARG A 99 -14.56 -10.53 -12.36
C ARG A 99 -13.80 -11.78 -11.90
N VAL A 100 -13.54 -11.90 -10.60
CA VAL A 100 -12.83 -13.06 -10.04
C VAL A 100 -13.70 -14.30 -10.11
N ARG A 101 -14.99 -14.21 -9.77
CA ARG A 101 -15.93 -15.34 -9.91
C ARG A 101 -16.00 -15.85 -11.34
N SER A 102 -16.12 -14.95 -12.32
CA SER A 102 -16.15 -15.32 -13.74
C SER A 102 -14.83 -15.93 -14.22
N ALA A 103 -13.69 -15.45 -13.73
CA ALA A 103 -12.40 -16.05 -14.02
C ALA A 103 -12.28 -17.46 -13.42
N LEU A 104 -12.66 -17.64 -12.15
CA LEU A 104 -12.64 -18.94 -11.49
C LEU A 104 -13.58 -19.94 -12.15
N ALA A 105 -14.81 -19.53 -12.49
CA ALA A 105 -15.76 -20.39 -13.19
C ALA A 105 -15.21 -20.87 -14.55
N ARG A 106 -14.58 -19.96 -15.31
CA ARG A 106 -13.90 -20.35 -16.57
C ARG A 106 -12.76 -21.32 -16.32
N LEU A 107 -11.93 -21.08 -15.30
CA LEU A 107 -10.86 -22.00 -14.93
C LEU A 107 -11.43 -23.38 -14.57
N GLN A 108 -12.44 -23.44 -13.70
CA GLN A 108 -13.07 -24.69 -13.26
C GLN A 108 -13.74 -25.46 -14.41
N ALA A 109 -14.26 -24.78 -15.43
CA ALA A 109 -14.84 -25.44 -16.59
C ALA A 109 -13.80 -26.01 -17.56
N HIS A 110 -12.57 -25.47 -17.59
CA HIS A 110 -11.60 -25.78 -18.65
C HIS A 110 -10.27 -26.38 -18.16
N TRP A 111 -10.01 -26.40 -16.85
CA TRP A 111 -8.71 -26.85 -16.31
C TRP A 111 -8.35 -28.28 -16.68
N ALA A 112 -9.36 -29.17 -16.77
CA ALA A 112 -9.17 -30.59 -17.08
C ALA A 112 -9.10 -30.90 -18.59
N THR A 113 -9.24 -29.90 -19.47
CA THR A 113 -9.06 -30.10 -20.91
C THR A 113 -7.60 -30.37 -21.24
N PRO A 114 -7.26 -31.05 -22.36
CA PRO A 114 -5.86 -31.25 -22.74
C PRO A 114 -5.04 -29.95 -22.81
N ALA A 115 -5.66 -28.86 -23.28
CA ALA A 115 -5.05 -27.53 -23.26
C ALA A 115 -4.88 -26.97 -21.84
N GLY A 116 -5.88 -27.12 -20.98
CA GLY A 116 -5.83 -26.70 -19.58
C GLY A 116 -4.78 -27.46 -18.77
N VAL A 117 -4.71 -28.78 -18.93
CA VAL A 117 -3.67 -29.64 -18.34
C VAL A 117 -2.29 -29.26 -18.90
N GLY A 118 -2.18 -28.99 -20.20
CA GLY A 118 -0.94 -28.48 -20.80
C GLY A 118 -0.46 -27.18 -20.16
N MET A 119 -1.36 -26.22 -19.94
CA MET A 119 -1.04 -24.96 -19.26
C MET A 119 -0.64 -25.17 -17.80
N LEU A 120 -1.36 -26.04 -17.06
CA LEU A 120 -1.04 -26.35 -15.68
C LEU A 120 0.32 -27.05 -15.58
N ILE A 121 0.60 -28.04 -16.43
CA ILE A 121 1.89 -28.71 -16.47
C ILE A 121 3.00 -27.69 -16.76
N VAL A 122 2.82 -26.76 -17.69
CA VAL A 122 3.82 -25.70 -17.94
C VAL A 122 4.02 -24.81 -16.72
N ALA A 123 2.94 -24.46 -16.00
CA ALA A 123 3.01 -23.69 -14.77
C ALA A 123 3.73 -24.44 -13.63
N TYR A 124 3.53 -25.75 -13.51
CA TYR A 124 4.13 -26.63 -12.49
C TYR A 124 5.52 -27.19 -12.89
N ARG A 125 5.89 -27.18 -14.18
CA ARG A 125 7.23 -27.56 -14.68
C ARG A 125 8.27 -26.48 -14.46
N GLN A 126 7.87 -25.28 -14.07
CA GLN A 126 8.76 -24.34 -13.41
C GLN A 126 8.96 -24.89 -11.99
N PRO A 127 10.16 -25.42 -11.64
CA PRO A 127 10.35 -26.09 -10.36
C PRO A 127 10.00 -25.14 -9.21
N ILE A 128 9.31 -25.66 -8.20
CA ILE A 128 9.04 -24.99 -6.92
C ILE A 128 10.37 -24.54 -6.30
#